data_AF-A0A543ECP6-F1
#
_entry.id   AF-A0A543ECP6-F1
#
_cell.length_a   1.000
_cell.length_b   1.000
_cell.length_c   1.000
_cell.angle_alpha   90.00
_cell.angle_beta   90.00
_cell.angle_gamma   90.00
#
_symmetry.space_group_name_H-M   'P 1'
#
loop_
_entity.id
_entity.type
_entity.pdbx_description
1 polymer ?
#
loop_
_entity_poly.entity_id
_entity_poly.type
_entity_poly.pdbx_seq_one_letter_code
_entity_poly.pdbx_strand_id
1 'polypeptide(L)'
;MENSNATSQVIPDDNLTYREGPIGNKLEQLVEDVSEIRPISQILAKSFIDSAKKGVLLFMQNQNVNFNLGGIYAVEHSLMKNICDLMNDIKATYLTFTFVQIDPQDSRLRLTPYSENKVIYMVASLQTEGKNTIDEHNYLIINANQDFSLKDLRISDENVKALYDFYLQNGHQVLTNYLGRNNTRYISYHIVDLIDTLSKDRSDTFIINLCEISDVKKVIFENNLGDKFREDQYEKHFETHEKQMTLVFSTDKGYYDMGSLYP
;
A
#
# COMPACT_ATOMS: atom_id res chain seq x y z
N MET A 1 -49.87 -10.97 -12.36
CA MET A 1 -49.49 -9.57 -12.58
C MET A 1 -48.58 -9.18 -11.43
N GLU A 2 -47.37 -8.77 -11.80
CA GLU A 2 -46.32 -8.06 -11.05
C GLU A 2 -45.77 -8.67 -9.74
N ASN A 3 -44.72 -9.49 -9.92
CA ASN A 3 -43.63 -9.63 -8.97
C ASN A 3 -42.70 -8.41 -9.13
N SER A 4 -42.80 -7.42 -8.26
CA SER A 4 -41.79 -6.36 -8.13
C SER A 4 -40.83 -6.71 -7.00
N ASN A 5 -39.86 -7.59 -7.28
CA ASN A 5 -38.66 -7.69 -6.45
C ASN A 5 -37.85 -6.42 -6.72
N ALA A 6 -38.07 -5.40 -5.91
CA ALA A 6 -37.19 -4.25 -5.86
C ALA A 6 -35.81 -4.76 -5.42
N THR A 7 -34.86 -4.75 -6.36
CA THR A 7 -33.43 -4.81 -6.07
C THR A 7 -33.10 -3.67 -5.12
N SER A 8 -32.95 -4.00 -3.84
CA SER A 8 -32.38 -3.12 -2.83
C SER A 8 -30.93 -2.83 -3.23
N GLN A 9 -30.71 -1.77 -4.01
CA GLN A 9 -29.41 -1.14 -4.09
C GLN A 9 -29.10 -0.60 -2.69
N VAL A 10 -28.35 -1.37 -1.92
CA VAL A 10 -27.72 -0.87 -0.69
C VAL A 10 -26.60 0.05 -1.16
N ILE A 11 -26.92 1.34 -1.24
CA ILE A 11 -25.93 2.40 -1.37
C ILE A 11 -25.01 2.26 -0.15
N PRO A 12 -23.69 2.09 -0.33
CA PRO A 12 -22.76 2.03 0.80
C PRO A 12 -22.99 3.26 1.68
N ASP A 13 -23.07 3.05 2.99
CA ASP A 13 -23.33 4.11 3.96
C ASP A 13 -22.17 5.12 3.92
N ASP A 14 -22.45 6.33 3.42
CA ASP A 14 -21.53 7.47 3.34
C ASP A 14 -21.02 7.95 4.72
N ASN A 15 -21.48 7.33 5.82
CA ASN A 15 -21.10 7.68 7.20
C ASN A 15 -20.00 6.82 7.81
N LEU A 16 -19.25 6.03 7.03
CA LEU A 16 -17.98 5.48 7.52
C LEU A 16 -17.09 6.65 7.94
N THR A 17 -16.89 6.83 9.25
CA THR A 17 -16.04 7.88 9.82
C THR A 17 -14.62 7.74 9.27
N TYR A 18 -14.36 8.42 8.16
CA TYR A 18 -13.13 8.31 7.39
C TYR A 18 -11.99 9.01 8.14
N ARG A 19 -11.33 8.25 9.02
CA ARG A 19 -10.17 8.71 9.81
C ARG A 19 -8.83 8.18 9.30
N GLU A 20 -8.89 7.17 8.43
CA GLU A 20 -7.74 6.50 7.81
C GLU A 20 -7.81 6.78 6.31
N GLY A 21 -6.71 7.22 5.72
CA GLY A 21 -6.67 7.60 4.32
C GLY A 21 -5.23 7.76 3.81
N PRO A 22 -5.06 7.90 2.49
CA PRO A 22 -3.78 8.04 1.83
C PRO A 22 -3.00 9.23 2.39
N ILE A 23 -1.67 9.22 2.26
CA ILE A 23 -0.86 10.41 2.57
C ILE A 23 -1.37 11.63 1.80
N GLY A 24 -1.92 11.47 0.59
CA GLY A 24 -2.59 12.55 -0.14
C GLY A 24 -3.72 13.23 0.64
N ASN A 25 -4.66 12.45 1.20
CA ASN A 25 -5.77 12.99 1.99
C ASN A 25 -5.28 13.54 3.35
N LYS A 26 -4.23 12.94 3.91
CA LYS A 26 -3.58 13.47 5.12
C LYS A 26 -2.89 14.81 4.81
N LEU A 27 -2.27 14.98 3.65
CA LEU A 27 -1.69 16.25 3.19
C LEU A 27 -2.75 17.33 2.99
N GLU A 28 -3.93 16.98 2.48
CA GLU A 28 -5.11 17.88 2.50
C GLU A 28 -5.49 18.31 3.91
N GLN A 29 -5.33 17.43 4.91
CA GLN A 29 -5.52 17.80 6.29
C GLN A 29 -4.37 18.64 6.87
N LEU A 30 -3.22 18.74 6.19
CA LEU A 30 -2.12 19.60 6.64
C LEU A 30 -2.16 21.00 6.02
N VAL A 31 -2.77 21.16 4.85
CA VAL A 31 -2.73 22.40 4.05
C VAL A 31 -4.14 22.92 3.82
N GLU A 32 -4.39 24.19 4.15
CA GLU A 32 -5.73 24.78 4.05
C GLU A 32 -6.20 25.03 2.60
N ASP A 33 -5.28 25.16 1.64
CA ASP A 33 -5.59 25.39 0.22
C ASP A 33 -5.31 24.16 -0.64
N VAL A 34 -6.38 23.55 -1.17
CA VAL A 34 -6.32 22.31 -1.95
C VAL A 34 -5.58 22.47 -3.29
N SER A 35 -5.51 23.68 -3.82
CA SER A 35 -4.88 23.93 -5.13
C SER A 35 -3.35 23.76 -5.10
N GLU A 36 -2.73 23.92 -3.93
CA GLU A 36 -1.27 23.80 -3.73
C GLU A 36 -0.82 22.35 -3.49
N ILE A 37 -1.77 21.43 -3.25
CA ILE A 37 -1.49 20.06 -2.80
C ILE A 37 -0.97 19.17 -3.92
N ARG A 38 -1.56 19.24 -5.12
CA ARG A 38 -1.26 18.30 -6.20
C ARG A 38 0.22 18.31 -6.62
N PRO A 39 0.88 19.46 -6.81
CA PRO A 39 2.33 19.50 -7.07
C PRO A 39 3.16 18.94 -5.91
N ILE A 40 2.73 19.18 -4.67
CA ILE A 40 3.48 18.80 -3.46
C ILE A 40 3.39 17.30 -3.20
N SER A 41 2.23 16.68 -3.38
CA SER A 41 2.07 15.23 -3.28
C SER A 41 2.98 14.50 -4.26
N GLN A 42 3.15 15.03 -5.47
CA GLN A 42 4.09 14.46 -6.43
C GLN A 42 5.55 14.63 -6.01
N ILE A 43 5.93 15.79 -5.47
CA ILE A 43 7.29 16.05 -4.98
C ILE A 43 7.62 15.13 -3.80
N LEU A 44 6.71 15.01 -2.83
CA LEU A 44 6.84 14.12 -1.68
C LEU A 44 6.97 12.66 -2.11
N ALA A 45 6.06 12.18 -2.98
CA ALA A 45 6.12 10.83 -3.52
C ALA A 45 7.50 10.52 -4.13
N LYS A 46 8.02 11.42 -4.98
CA LYS A 46 9.35 11.27 -5.57
C LYS A 46 10.45 11.27 -4.52
N SER A 47 10.36 12.16 -3.52
CA SER A 47 11.32 12.24 -2.42
C SER A 47 11.37 10.92 -1.63
N PHE A 48 10.22 10.36 -1.26
CA PHE A 48 10.16 9.12 -0.49
C PHE A 48 10.68 7.92 -1.28
N ILE A 49 10.38 7.86 -2.58
CA ILE A 49 10.91 6.82 -3.50
C ILE A 49 12.44 6.94 -3.57
N ASP A 50 12.96 8.15 -3.74
CA ASP A 50 14.40 8.40 -3.84
C ASP A 50 15.13 8.11 -2.51
N SER A 51 14.53 8.46 -1.37
CA SER A 51 15.04 8.10 -0.05
C SER A 51 15.11 6.59 0.10
N ALA A 52 14.03 5.87 -0.21
CA ALA A 52 14.03 4.42 -0.15
C ALA A 52 15.14 3.81 -1.03
N LYS A 53 15.28 4.27 -2.28
CA LYS A 53 16.27 3.75 -3.23
C LYS A 53 17.71 3.95 -2.77
N LYS A 54 18.03 5.14 -2.24
CA LYS A 54 19.40 5.46 -1.78
C LYS A 54 19.68 4.97 -0.36
N GLY A 55 18.64 4.79 0.44
CA GLY A 55 18.66 4.40 1.85
C GLY A 55 18.24 2.95 2.06
N VAL A 56 17.00 2.72 2.51
CA VAL A 56 16.49 1.40 2.96
C VAL A 56 16.75 0.30 1.95
N LEU A 57 16.35 0.48 0.68
CA LEU A 57 16.39 -0.57 -0.32
C LEU A 57 17.83 -0.99 -0.65
N LEU A 58 18.72 0.00 -0.82
CA LEU A 58 20.15 -0.24 -1.04
C LEU A 58 20.79 -0.89 0.18
N PHE A 59 20.47 -0.41 1.39
CA PHE A 59 20.97 -0.99 2.63
C PHE A 59 20.57 -2.46 2.77
N MET A 60 19.28 -2.75 2.59
CA MET A 60 18.73 -4.11 2.67
C MET A 60 19.40 -5.02 1.64
N GLN A 61 19.57 -4.53 0.40
CA GLN A 61 20.29 -5.25 -0.65
C GLN A 61 21.72 -5.60 -0.26
N ASN A 62 22.45 -4.66 0.36
CA ASN A 62 23.82 -4.90 0.85
C ASN A 62 23.87 -5.92 2.00
N GLN A 63 22.76 -6.15 2.70
CA GLN A 63 22.59 -7.20 3.70
C GLN A 63 22.08 -8.53 3.11
N ASN A 64 22.07 -8.67 1.78
CA ASN A 64 21.50 -9.81 1.05
C ASN A 64 20.00 -10.03 1.28
N VAL A 65 19.27 -8.96 1.66
CA VAL A 65 17.83 -8.97 1.83
C VAL A 65 17.21 -8.04 0.80
N ASN A 66 16.53 -8.59 -0.20
CA ASN A 66 16.07 -7.80 -1.33
C ASN A 66 14.56 -7.76 -1.43
N PHE A 67 14.01 -6.58 -1.73
CA PHE A 67 12.65 -6.44 -2.22
C PHE A 67 12.62 -6.73 -3.72
N ASN A 68 11.46 -7.18 -4.23
CA ASN A 68 11.29 -7.35 -5.66
C ASN A 68 11.57 -6.04 -6.43
N LEU A 69 12.39 -6.12 -7.47
CA LEU A 69 12.69 -5.00 -8.38
C LEU A 69 13.10 -3.69 -7.73
N GLY A 70 13.86 -3.76 -6.65
CA GLY A 70 14.21 -2.54 -5.91
C GLY A 70 12.96 -1.83 -5.39
N GLY A 71 11.98 -2.59 -4.91
CA GLY A 71 10.75 -2.08 -4.33
C GLY A 71 9.68 -1.70 -5.36
N ILE A 72 9.78 -2.16 -6.61
CA ILE A 72 8.78 -1.87 -7.66
C ILE A 72 7.86 -3.07 -7.84
N TYR A 73 6.57 -2.74 -7.91
CA TYR A 73 5.46 -3.65 -7.87
C TYR A 73 4.43 -3.22 -8.92
N ALA A 74 3.71 -4.15 -9.53
CA ALA A 74 2.72 -3.86 -10.55
C ALA A 74 1.45 -4.69 -10.33
N VAL A 75 0.29 -4.08 -10.51
CA VAL A 75 -1.01 -4.79 -10.45
C VAL A 75 -1.85 -4.37 -11.63
N GLU A 76 -2.43 -5.32 -12.35
CA GLU A 76 -3.39 -4.99 -13.41
C GLU A 76 -4.63 -4.34 -12.81
N HIS A 77 -5.15 -3.34 -13.51
CA HIS A 77 -6.37 -2.65 -13.11
C HIS A 77 -7.55 -3.62 -13.01
N SER A 78 -7.66 -4.57 -13.93
CA SER A 78 -8.68 -5.64 -13.91
C SER A 78 -8.64 -6.43 -12.59
N LEU A 79 -7.45 -6.82 -12.13
CA LEU A 79 -7.26 -7.58 -10.90
C LEU A 79 -7.59 -6.74 -9.67
N MET A 80 -7.13 -5.48 -9.63
CA MET A 80 -7.45 -4.57 -8.53
C MET A 80 -8.95 -4.28 -8.46
N LYS A 81 -9.61 -4.13 -9.61
CA LYS A 81 -11.07 -3.98 -9.68
C LYS A 81 -11.78 -5.23 -9.15
N ASN A 82 -11.38 -6.43 -9.55
CA ASN A 82 -11.96 -7.66 -9.04
C ASN A 82 -11.83 -7.78 -7.52
N ILE A 83 -10.72 -7.31 -6.95
CA ILE A 83 -10.53 -7.26 -5.49
C ILE A 83 -11.50 -6.27 -4.86
N CYS A 84 -11.63 -5.07 -5.44
CA CYS A 84 -12.56 -4.06 -4.94
C CYS A 84 -14.02 -4.56 -4.97
N ASP A 85 -14.43 -5.22 -6.07
CA ASP A 85 -15.76 -5.82 -6.21
C ASP A 85 -15.98 -6.92 -5.15
N LEU A 86 -14.99 -7.80 -4.97
CA LEU A 86 -15.03 -8.83 -3.93
C LEU A 86 -15.11 -8.24 -2.51
N MET A 87 -14.34 -7.19 -2.23
CA MET A 87 -14.37 -6.50 -0.93
C MET A 87 -15.77 -5.95 -0.62
N ASN A 88 -16.46 -5.39 -1.62
CA ASN A 88 -17.85 -4.95 -1.47
C ASN A 88 -18.77 -6.13 -1.16
N ASP A 89 -18.65 -7.23 -1.90
CA ASP A 89 -19.49 -8.42 -1.73
C ASP A 89 -19.37 -9.05 -0.33
N ILE A 90 -18.14 -9.16 0.17
CA ILE A 90 -17.85 -9.75 1.49
C ILE A 90 -17.81 -8.73 2.63
N LYS A 91 -18.07 -7.45 2.33
CA LYS A 91 -18.00 -6.33 3.29
C LYS A 91 -16.64 -6.19 3.98
N ALA A 92 -15.55 -6.39 3.23
CA ALA A 92 -14.21 -6.06 3.69
C ALA A 92 -14.01 -4.53 3.68
N THR A 93 -13.43 -4.02 4.76
CA THR A 93 -13.14 -2.59 4.95
C THR A 93 -11.74 -2.23 4.47
N TYR A 94 -10.78 -3.15 4.64
CA TYR A 94 -9.37 -2.89 4.38
C TYR A 94 -8.76 -3.91 3.42
N LEU A 95 -7.91 -3.41 2.52
CA LEU A 95 -6.90 -4.19 1.81
C LEU A 95 -5.58 -3.99 2.55
N THR A 96 -5.06 -5.05 3.17
CA THR A 96 -3.84 -4.98 3.98
C THR A 96 -2.71 -5.74 3.30
N PHE A 97 -1.62 -5.04 2.99
CA PHE A 97 -0.41 -5.62 2.46
C PHE A 97 0.53 -5.98 3.59
N THR A 98 0.82 -7.27 3.75
CA THR A 98 1.78 -7.78 4.73
C THR A 98 3.07 -8.18 4.03
N PHE A 99 4.22 -7.73 4.54
CA PHE A 99 5.51 -8.15 4.01
C PHE A 99 5.79 -9.61 4.36
N VAL A 100 6.20 -10.41 3.37
CA VAL A 100 6.55 -11.82 3.54
C VAL A 100 7.85 -12.13 2.80
N GLN A 101 8.50 -13.24 3.14
CA GLN A 101 9.63 -13.73 2.35
C GLN A 101 9.23 -14.95 1.53
N ILE A 102 9.35 -14.84 0.22
CA ILE A 102 8.92 -15.87 -0.73
C ILE A 102 10.09 -16.46 -1.50
N ASP A 103 9.94 -17.72 -1.90
CA ASP A 103 10.85 -18.38 -2.82
C ASP A 103 10.73 -17.73 -4.21
N PRO A 104 11.85 -17.34 -4.85
CA PRO A 104 11.82 -16.75 -6.18
C PRO A 104 11.30 -17.69 -7.28
N GLN A 105 11.16 -18.99 -7.01
CA GLN A 105 10.59 -19.99 -7.91
C GLN A 105 9.06 -20.14 -7.78
N ASP A 106 8.39 -19.33 -6.95
CA ASP A 106 6.92 -19.37 -6.89
C ASP A 106 6.32 -18.96 -8.25
N SER A 107 5.69 -19.92 -8.91
CA SER A 107 5.18 -19.77 -10.28
C SER A 107 4.08 -18.71 -10.42
N ARG A 108 3.45 -18.32 -9.31
CA ARG A 108 2.42 -17.27 -9.27
C ARG A 108 3.01 -15.87 -9.45
N LEU A 109 4.31 -15.70 -9.24
CA LEU A 109 5.01 -14.42 -9.35
C LEU A 109 5.81 -14.33 -10.64
N ARG A 110 5.86 -13.11 -11.21
CA ARG A 110 6.77 -12.75 -12.29
C ARG A 110 7.88 -11.85 -11.74
N LEU A 111 8.97 -12.47 -11.26
CA LEU A 111 10.16 -11.74 -10.79
C LEU A 111 11.08 -11.46 -11.99
N THR A 112 11.36 -10.19 -12.31
CA THR A 112 12.16 -9.83 -13.51
C THR A 112 13.07 -8.61 -13.30
N PRO A 113 14.35 -8.75 -12.88
CA PRO A 113 15.13 -9.97 -13.02
C PRO A 113 14.86 -10.98 -11.92
N TYR A 114 15.08 -12.23 -12.29
CA TYR A 114 15.12 -13.36 -11.37
C TYR A 114 16.17 -13.14 -10.26
N SER A 115 15.83 -13.52 -9.04
CA SER A 115 16.74 -13.54 -7.88
C SER A 115 16.97 -14.99 -7.47
N GLU A 116 18.20 -15.38 -7.14
CA GLU A 116 18.48 -16.72 -6.60
C GLU A 116 18.11 -16.83 -5.11
N ASN A 117 18.07 -15.70 -4.40
CA ASN A 117 17.74 -15.64 -2.98
C ASN A 117 16.26 -15.32 -2.76
N LYS A 118 15.71 -15.76 -1.62
CA LYS A 118 14.38 -15.36 -1.14
C LYS A 118 14.22 -13.84 -1.19
N VAL A 119 13.09 -13.39 -1.71
CA VAL A 119 12.77 -11.97 -1.86
C VAL A 119 11.69 -11.56 -0.88
N ILE A 120 11.77 -10.34 -0.36
CA ILE A 120 10.66 -9.73 0.36
C ILE A 120 9.59 -9.36 -0.66
N TYR A 121 8.39 -9.82 -0.39
CA TYR A 121 7.19 -9.63 -1.17
C TYR A 121 6.05 -9.12 -0.31
N MET A 122 4.89 -8.87 -0.92
CA MET A 122 3.67 -8.50 -0.21
C MET A 122 2.53 -9.46 -0.54
N VAL A 123 1.81 -9.87 0.50
CA VAL A 123 0.53 -10.56 0.40
C VAL A 123 -0.56 -9.56 0.72
N ALA A 124 -1.60 -9.53 -0.12
CA ALA A 124 -2.78 -8.72 0.08
C ALA A 124 -3.86 -9.52 0.82
N SER A 125 -4.32 -9.02 1.97
CA SER A 125 -5.37 -9.62 2.79
C SER A 125 -6.60 -8.72 2.81
N LEU A 126 -7.79 -9.30 2.63
CA LEU A 126 -9.05 -8.58 2.76
C LEU A 126 -9.55 -8.68 4.20
N GLN A 127 -9.71 -7.53 4.86
CA GLN A 127 -9.98 -7.47 6.29
C GLN A 127 -11.20 -6.63 6.63
N THR A 128 -11.88 -7.01 7.70
CA THR A 128 -12.95 -6.22 8.35
C THR A 128 -12.40 -4.97 9.03
N GLU A 129 -13.30 -4.10 9.50
CA GLU A 129 -12.95 -2.94 10.33
C GLU A 129 -12.13 -3.34 11.58
N GLY A 130 -12.45 -4.48 12.20
CA GLY A 130 -11.70 -5.06 13.31
C GLY A 130 -10.36 -5.72 12.92
N LYS A 131 -9.89 -5.52 11.67
CA LYS A 131 -8.64 -6.04 11.09
C LYS A 131 -8.53 -7.57 11.10
N ASN A 132 -9.65 -8.28 11.21
CA ASN A 132 -9.69 -9.73 11.01
C ASN A 132 -9.79 -10.03 9.51
N THR A 133 -8.94 -10.93 9.02
CA THR A 133 -9.03 -11.47 7.66
C THR A 133 -10.31 -12.26 7.51
N ILE A 134 -11.09 -11.96 6.46
CA ILE A 134 -12.36 -12.63 6.18
C ILE A 134 -12.05 -13.89 5.38
N ASP A 135 -12.52 -15.06 5.83
CA ASP A 135 -12.52 -16.33 5.09
C ASP A 135 -11.19 -16.66 4.39
N GLU A 136 -10.04 -16.36 4.99
CA GLU A 136 -8.71 -16.59 4.41
C GLU A 136 -8.53 -15.95 3.00
N HIS A 137 -9.12 -14.77 2.80
CA HIS A 137 -8.98 -14.00 1.57
C HIS A 137 -7.61 -13.30 1.52
N ASN A 138 -6.56 -14.10 1.37
CA ASN A 138 -5.18 -13.66 1.16
C ASN A 138 -4.72 -14.00 -0.26
N TYR A 139 -3.97 -13.09 -0.89
CA TYR A 139 -3.63 -13.18 -2.30
C TYR A 139 -2.24 -12.63 -2.66
N LEU A 140 -1.58 -13.27 -3.62
CA LEU A 140 -0.39 -12.74 -4.32
C LEU A 140 -0.84 -11.96 -5.57
N ILE A 141 -1.18 -10.69 -5.42
CA ILE A 141 -1.81 -9.92 -6.52
C ILE A 141 -0.84 -8.98 -7.23
N ILE A 142 0.25 -8.65 -6.56
CA ILE A 142 1.30 -7.79 -7.08
C ILE A 142 2.24 -8.65 -7.91
N ASN A 143 2.78 -8.11 -9.02
CA ASN A 143 3.57 -8.76 -10.07
C ASN A 143 3.15 -10.22 -10.31
N ALA A 144 1.85 -10.46 -10.23
CA ALA A 144 1.29 -11.77 -10.42
C ALA A 144 1.46 -12.16 -11.89
N ASN A 145 1.56 -13.46 -12.12
CA ASN A 145 1.50 -13.98 -13.47
C ASN A 145 0.10 -13.71 -14.04
N GLN A 146 0.07 -13.00 -15.17
CA GLN A 146 -1.17 -12.49 -15.81
C GLN A 146 -2.09 -13.62 -16.30
N ASP A 147 -1.59 -14.83 -16.43
CA ASP A 147 -2.38 -16.00 -16.84
C ASP A 147 -3.19 -16.60 -15.68
N PHE A 148 -3.06 -16.06 -14.47
CA PHE A 148 -3.76 -16.54 -13.27
C PHE A 148 -4.97 -15.68 -12.91
N SER A 149 -6.04 -16.37 -12.50
CA SER A 149 -7.21 -15.74 -11.89
C SER A 149 -6.97 -15.43 -10.41
N LEU A 150 -7.81 -14.59 -9.81
CA LEU A 150 -7.76 -14.30 -8.37
C LEU A 150 -7.81 -15.59 -7.51
N LYS A 151 -8.51 -16.62 -7.98
CA LYS A 151 -8.58 -17.93 -7.31
C LYS A 151 -7.22 -18.64 -7.27
N ASP A 152 -6.45 -18.57 -8.36
CA ASP A 152 -5.13 -19.19 -8.46
C ASP A 152 -4.09 -18.44 -7.60
N LEU A 153 -4.33 -17.15 -7.36
CA LEU A 153 -3.48 -16.29 -6.53
C LEU A 153 -3.75 -16.43 -5.03
N ARG A 154 -4.78 -17.19 -4.63
CA ARG A 154 -5.16 -17.36 -3.22
C ARG A 154 -4.08 -18.11 -2.43
N ILE A 155 -3.87 -17.70 -1.18
CA ILE A 155 -2.98 -18.34 -0.22
C ILE A 155 -3.74 -18.61 1.08
N SER A 156 -3.52 -19.77 1.70
CA SER A 156 -4.07 -20.09 3.03
C SER A 156 -3.36 -19.32 4.15
N ASP A 157 -4.02 -19.18 5.28
CA ASP A 157 -3.47 -18.49 6.46
C ASP A 157 -2.18 -19.15 6.97
N GLU A 158 -2.07 -20.47 6.94
CA GLU A 158 -0.86 -21.18 7.40
C GLU A 158 0.35 -20.83 6.53
N ASN A 159 0.13 -20.75 5.21
CA ASN A 159 1.18 -20.39 4.26
C ASN A 159 1.59 -18.93 4.44
N VAL A 160 0.63 -18.00 4.60
CA VAL A 160 0.94 -16.59 4.90
C VAL A 160 1.74 -16.49 6.20
N LYS A 161 1.30 -17.17 7.25
CA LYS A 161 2.00 -17.19 8.55
C LYS A 161 3.42 -17.72 8.42
N ALA A 162 3.63 -18.82 7.72
CA ALA A 162 4.97 -19.38 7.53
C ALA A 162 5.90 -18.41 6.80
N LEU A 163 5.44 -17.78 5.72
CA LEU A 163 6.23 -16.80 4.95
C LEU A 163 6.49 -15.51 5.75
N TYR A 164 5.52 -15.09 6.58
CA TYR A 164 5.66 -13.96 7.49
C TYR A 164 6.64 -14.23 8.63
N ASP A 165 6.61 -15.43 9.23
CA ASP A 165 7.55 -15.83 10.28
C ASP A 165 9.01 -15.80 9.74
N PHE A 166 9.24 -16.23 8.48
CA PHE A 166 10.54 -16.06 7.83
C PHE A 166 10.94 -14.60 7.65
N TYR A 167 10.00 -13.75 7.20
CA TYR A 167 10.24 -12.32 7.10
C TYR A 167 10.61 -11.70 8.44
N LEU A 168 9.92 -12.05 9.52
CA LEU A 168 10.21 -11.53 10.85
C LEU A 168 11.64 -11.84 11.31
N GLN A 169 12.10 -13.07 11.08
CA GLN A 169 13.42 -13.53 11.52
C GLN A 169 14.58 -12.98 10.69
N ASN A 170 14.34 -12.66 9.41
CA ASN A 170 15.41 -12.24 8.50
C ASN A 170 15.21 -10.80 8.03
N GLY A 171 14.13 -10.54 7.31
CA GLY A 171 13.91 -9.24 6.67
C GLY A 171 13.57 -8.12 7.65
N HIS A 172 12.60 -8.35 8.52
CA HIS A 172 12.09 -7.34 9.45
C HIS A 172 13.12 -6.94 10.50
N GLN A 173 13.93 -7.89 10.99
CA GLN A 173 15.01 -7.58 11.93
C GLN A 173 16.04 -6.64 11.31
N VAL A 174 16.45 -6.89 10.05
CA VAL A 174 17.39 -6.01 9.33
C VAL A 174 16.76 -4.63 9.09
N LEU A 175 15.48 -4.60 8.69
CA LEU A 175 14.74 -3.35 8.50
C LEU A 175 14.63 -2.54 9.81
N THR A 176 14.32 -3.20 10.92
CA THR A 176 14.22 -2.60 12.26
C THR A 176 15.57 -2.00 12.68
N ASN A 177 16.68 -2.70 12.40
CA ASN A 177 18.02 -2.21 12.69
C ASN A 177 18.36 -0.95 11.87
N TYR A 178 17.92 -0.87 10.61
CA TYR A 178 18.13 0.30 9.77
C TYR A 178 17.29 1.50 10.25
N LEU A 179 15.98 1.30 10.43
CA LEU A 179 15.05 2.37 10.80
C LEU A 179 15.21 2.81 12.26
N GLY A 180 15.81 1.96 13.10
CA GLY A 180 15.93 2.17 14.55
C GLY A 180 14.57 2.12 15.25
N ARG A 181 13.56 1.58 14.59
CA ARG A 181 12.16 1.49 15.04
C ARG A 181 11.59 0.15 14.62
N ASN A 182 10.75 -0.41 15.48
CA ASN A 182 10.04 -1.67 15.24
C ASN A 182 8.72 -1.39 14.49
N ASN A 183 8.81 -0.66 13.39
CA ASN A 183 7.67 -0.18 12.61
C ASN A 183 7.69 -0.82 11.21
N THR A 184 6.58 -0.75 10.48
CA THR A 184 6.44 -1.29 9.11
C THR A 184 6.22 -2.81 9.00
N ARG A 185 5.18 -3.34 9.64
CA ARG A 185 4.80 -4.77 9.51
C ARG A 185 3.84 -5.03 8.36
N TYR A 186 2.90 -4.11 8.17
CA TYR A 186 1.89 -4.15 7.14
C TYR A 186 1.49 -2.72 6.78
N ILE A 187 0.81 -2.59 5.64
CA ILE A 187 0.31 -1.32 5.12
C ILE A 187 -1.15 -1.55 4.74
N SER A 188 -2.07 -0.79 5.34
CA SER A 188 -3.51 -0.97 5.13
C SER A 188 -4.13 0.20 4.39
N TYR A 189 -5.12 -0.14 3.58
CA TYR A 189 -5.78 0.74 2.62
C TYR A 189 -7.27 0.59 2.84
N HIS A 190 -8.00 1.69 2.99
CA HIS A 190 -9.45 1.60 3.11
C HIS A 190 -10.06 1.34 1.73
N ILE A 191 -11.17 0.60 1.66
CA ILE A 191 -11.84 0.29 0.39
C ILE A 191 -12.19 1.54 -0.42
N VAL A 192 -12.60 2.62 0.25
CA VAL A 192 -12.89 3.93 -0.38
C VAL A 192 -11.68 4.45 -1.15
N ASP A 193 -10.46 4.25 -0.65
CA ASP A 193 -9.23 4.72 -1.32
C ASP A 193 -9.01 3.97 -2.64
N LEU A 194 -9.31 2.67 -2.65
CA LEU A 194 -9.24 1.84 -3.85
C LEU A 194 -10.29 2.25 -4.87
N ILE A 195 -11.54 2.48 -4.44
CA ILE A 195 -12.64 2.94 -5.31
C ILE A 195 -12.28 4.29 -5.94
N ASP A 196 -11.77 5.22 -5.14
CA ASP A 196 -11.32 6.53 -5.61
C ASP A 196 -10.20 6.41 -6.64
N THR A 197 -9.20 5.57 -6.36
CA THR A 197 -8.07 5.35 -7.26
C THR A 197 -8.52 4.75 -8.59
N LEU A 198 -9.37 3.72 -8.54
CA LEU A 198 -9.93 3.05 -9.73
C LEU A 198 -10.86 3.94 -10.56
N SER A 199 -11.55 4.90 -9.93
CA SER A 199 -12.46 5.81 -10.64
C SER A 199 -11.73 7.00 -11.27
N LYS A 200 -10.66 7.50 -10.63
CA LYS A 200 -9.90 8.67 -11.08
C LYS A 200 -8.92 8.32 -12.20
N ASP A 201 -8.42 7.09 -12.27
CA ASP A 201 -7.46 6.68 -13.28
C ASP A 201 -7.82 5.43 -14.08
N ARG A 202 -7.60 5.50 -15.40
CA ARG A 202 -7.86 4.43 -16.37
C ARG A 202 -6.54 3.83 -16.86
N SER A 203 -5.60 3.60 -15.96
CA SER A 203 -4.36 2.90 -16.29
C SER A 203 -4.64 1.41 -16.44
N ASP A 204 -4.01 0.74 -17.42
CA ASP A 204 -4.11 -0.72 -17.55
C ASP A 204 -3.41 -1.45 -16.39
N THR A 205 -2.33 -0.87 -15.90
CA THR A 205 -1.52 -1.39 -14.79
C THR A 205 -1.15 -0.26 -13.83
N PHE A 206 -1.33 -0.51 -12.54
CA PHE A 206 -0.86 0.36 -11.48
C PHE A 206 0.57 0.02 -11.11
N ILE A 207 1.48 0.99 -11.14
CA ILE A 207 2.84 0.83 -10.66
C ILE A 207 2.90 1.27 -9.21
N ILE A 208 3.22 0.34 -8.33
CA ILE A 208 3.30 0.51 -6.89
C ILE A 208 4.78 0.57 -6.52
N ASN A 209 5.20 1.65 -5.87
CA ASN A 209 6.57 1.83 -5.42
C ASN A 209 6.62 1.74 -3.90
N LEU A 210 7.54 0.94 -3.38
CA LEU A 210 7.89 0.93 -1.97
C LEU A 210 8.73 2.18 -1.65
N CYS A 211 8.34 2.89 -0.61
CA CYS A 211 8.81 4.23 -0.29
C CYS A 211 9.16 4.33 1.19
N GLU A 212 10.09 5.21 1.56
CA GLU A 212 10.42 5.53 2.95
C GLU A 212 9.91 6.93 3.25
N ILE A 213 8.95 7.05 4.17
CA ILE A 213 8.43 8.35 4.59
C ILE A 213 9.56 9.13 5.26
N SER A 214 9.93 10.24 4.63
CA SER A 214 11.04 11.09 5.03
C SER A 214 10.88 12.50 4.48
N ASP A 215 11.38 13.50 5.19
CA ASP A 215 11.48 14.88 4.70
C ASP A 215 10.14 15.59 4.45
N VAL A 216 9.04 15.19 5.12
CA VAL A 216 7.71 15.83 4.94
C VAL A 216 7.78 17.32 5.25
N LYS A 217 8.24 17.71 6.46
CA LYS A 217 8.35 19.12 6.86
C LYS A 217 9.28 19.93 5.95
N LYS A 218 10.37 19.31 5.49
CA LYS A 218 11.36 19.97 4.62
C LYS A 218 10.74 20.33 3.27
N VAL A 219 10.06 19.39 2.62
CA VAL A 219 9.40 19.62 1.33
C VAL A 219 8.33 20.71 1.46
N ILE A 220 7.57 20.72 2.56
CA ILE A 220 6.56 21.75 2.84
C ILE A 220 7.20 23.14 2.96
N PHE A 221 8.31 23.25 3.70
CA PHE A 221 9.04 24.50 3.84
C PHE A 221 9.60 24.99 2.49
N GLU A 222 10.23 24.10 1.72
CA GLU A 222 10.82 24.43 0.41
C GLU A 222 9.77 24.82 -0.65
N ASN A 223 8.50 24.45 -0.44
CA ASN A 223 7.37 24.80 -1.31
C ASN A 223 6.48 25.93 -0.75
N ASN A 224 6.98 26.70 0.24
CA ASN A 224 6.30 27.87 0.83
C ASN A 224 4.94 27.57 1.47
N LEU A 225 4.75 26.36 2.00
CA LEU A 225 3.53 26.01 2.72
C LEU A 225 3.63 26.17 4.24
N GLY A 226 4.80 26.51 4.77
CA GLY A 226 5.06 26.57 6.21
C GLY A 226 4.04 27.37 7.01
N ASP A 227 3.58 28.51 6.49
CA ASP A 227 2.63 29.40 7.18
C ASP A 227 1.18 28.86 7.19
N LYS A 228 0.83 27.99 6.23
CA LYS A 228 -0.50 27.35 6.11
C LYS A 228 -0.51 25.93 6.67
N PHE A 229 0.61 25.46 7.19
CA PHE A 229 0.81 24.08 7.60
C PHE A 229 0.36 23.88 9.05
N ARG A 230 -0.63 23.02 9.25
CA ARG A 230 -1.18 22.73 10.57
C ARG A 230 -0.29 21.76 11.34
N GLU A 231 0.56 22.28 12.22
CA GLU A 231 1.53 21.48 13.00
C GLU A 231 0.87 20.39 13.85
N ASP A 232 -0.27 20.69 14.48
CA ASP A 232 -1.06 19.73 15.26
C ASP A 232 -1.54 18.55 14.41
N GLN A 233 -1.95 18.81 13.16
CA GLN A 233 -2.33 17.75 12.23
C GLN A 233 -1.10 16.97 11.74
N TYR A 234 0.04 17.63 11.57
CA TYR A 234 1.27 16.93 11.20
C TYR A 234 1.70 15.92 12.27
N GLU A 235 1.73 16.32 13.53
CA GLU A 235 2.11 15.44 14.65
C GLU A 235 1.22 14.21 14.69
N LYS A 236 -0.08 14.42 14.52
CA LYS A 236 -1.10 13.37 14.48
C LYS A 236 -0.95 12.41 13.29
N HIS A 237 -0.58 12.92 12.11
CA HIS A 237 -0.63 12.14 10.86
C HIS A 237 0.71 11.60 10.36
N PHE A 238 1.85 12.20 10.77
CA PHE A 238 3.16 11.92 10.17
C PHE A 238 4.32 11.82 11.15
N GLU A 239 4.31 12.53 12.28
CA GLU A 239 5.51 12.57 13.15
C GLU A 239 5.95 11.17 13.63
N THR A 240 4.98 10.33 13.98
CA THR A 240 5.27 8.94 14.40
C THR A 240 5.57 8.00 13.24
N HIS A 241 5.23 8.42 12.02
CA HIS A 241 5.39 7.67 10.77
C HIS A 241 6.68 7.98 10.01
N GLU A 242 7.43 9.00 10.42
CA GLU A 242 8.78 9.27 9.90
C GLU A 242 9.66 8.01 10.03
N LYS A 243 10.40 7.72 8.95
CA LYS A 243 11.21 6.51 8.77
C LYS A 243 10.38 5.22 8.87
N GLN A 244 9.25 5.18 8.18
CA GLN A 244 8.46 3.96 7.95
C GLN A 244 8.36 3.69 6.45
N MET A 245 8.18 2.42 6.07
CA MET A 245 7.90 2.12 4.67
C MET A 245 6.41 2.29 4.36
N THR A 246 6.10 2.87 3.20
CA THR A 246 4.75 2.97 2.63
C THR A 246 4.76 2.52 1.17
N LEU A 247 3.59 2.44 0.53
CA LEU A 247 3.50 2.28 -0.92
C LEU A 247 2.90 3.52 -1.57
N VAL A 248 3.50 3.90 -2.70
CA VAL A 248 3.00 4.95 -3.56
C VAL A 248 2.61 4.36 -4.90
N PHE A 249 1.34 4.49 -5.25
CA PHE A 249 0.80 4.10 -6.53
C PHE A 249 1.11 5.22 -7.52
N SER A 250 1.49 4.84 -8.73
CA SER A 250 1.85 5.75 -9.80
C SER A 250 1.22 5.28 -11.09
N THR A 251 0.76 6.25 -11.84
CA THR A 251 0.11 6.09 -13.13
C THR A 251 0.60 7.19 -14.06
N ASP A 252 0.11 7.21 -15.30
CA ASP A 252 0.40 8.27 -16.25
C ASP A 252 -0.18 9.64 -15.83
N LYS A 253 -1.19 9.68 -14.95
CA LYS A 253 -1.86 10.93 -14.53
C LYS A 253 -1.36 11.50 -13.21
N GLY A 254 -0.57 10.73 -12.44
CA GLY A 254 0.00 11.22 -11.20
C GLY A 254 0.46 10.11 -10.25
N TYR A 255 0.71 10.54 -9.02
CA TYR A 255 1.01 9.67 -7.89
C TYR A 255 -0.16 9.71 -6.93
N TYR A 256 -0.57 8.53 -6.48
CA TYR A 256 -1.58 8.30 -5.48
C TYR A 256 -0.86 7.59 -4.35
N ASP A 257 -0.52 8.32 -3.31
CA ASP A 257 -0.19 7.63 -2.06
C ASP A 257 -1.45 6.96 -1.56
N MET A 258 -1.31 5.86 -0.86
CA MET A 258 -2.43 5.08 -0.38
C MET A 258 -2.17 4.45 1.01
N GLY A 259 -1.17 4.95 1.75
CA GLY A 259 -0.82 4.39 3.06
C GLY A 259 -1.62 4.94 4.25
N SER A 260 -2.35 4.06 4.93
CA SER A 260 -2.46 4.11 6.40
C SER A 260 -1.44 3.16 7.01
N LEU A 261 -0.37 3.73 7.56
CA LEU A 261 0.59 2.98 8.35
C LEU A 261 0.13 2.95 9.79
N TYR A 262 -0.04 1.75 10.32
CA TYR A 262 -0.44 1.55 11.71
C TYR A 262 0.81 1.30 12.58
N PRO A 263 0.91 1.89 13.79
CA PRO A 263 1.98 1.58 14.75
C PRO A 263 1.95 0.14 15.27
#